data_AF-A0A7S4IMU1-F1
#
_entry.id   AF-A0A7S4IMU1-F1
#
_cell.length_a   1.000
_cell.length_b   1.000
_cell.length_c   1.000
_cell.angle_alpha   90.00
_cell.angle_beta   90.00
_cell.angle_gamma   90.00
#
_symmetry.space_group_name_H-M   'P 1'
#
loop_
_entity.id
_entity.type
_entity.pdbx_description
1 polymer ?
#
loop_
_entity_poly.entity_id
_entity_poly.type
_entity_poly.pdbx_seq_one_letter_code
_entity_poly.pdbx_strand_id
1 'polypeptide(L)'
;HDKEGKLQKTQPRIILAMSISDVIASLMFVLGDIPFPMSAGGKGNQATCDVQGFLIQFVPATVMYNTALALYYLLTVKYRWKQHQFVKAELWSHAFILLFVIVTGATCTALGLFNPA
;
A
#
# COMPACT_ATOMS: atom_id res chain seq x y z
N HIS A 1 -3.15 -14.89 28.37
CA HIS A 1 -4.58 -14.97 28.05
C HIS A 1 -5.17 -13.73 27.36
N ASP A 2 -5.44 -12.57 28.00
CA ASP A 2 -6.10 -11.45 27.24
C ASP A 2 -5.21 -10.74 26.21
N LYS A 3 -3.89 -10.91 26.29
CA LYS A 3 -2.92 -10.33 25.34
C LYS A 3 -2.94 -11.06 23.99
N GLU A 4 -3.09 -12.38 24.00
CA GLU A 4 -3.00 -13.24 22.81
C GLU A 4 -4.22 -13.04 21.90
N GLY A 5 -5.43 -12.91 22.47
CA GLY A 5 -6.67 -12.75 21.71
C GLY A 5 -6.85 -11.40 21.01
N LYS A 6 -6.12 -10.36 21.43
CA LYS A 6 -6.14 -9.04 20.76
C LYS A 6 -4.95 -8.86 19.82
N LEU A 7 -3.82 -9.52 20.09
CA LEU A 7 -2.70 -9.63 19.17
C LEU A 7 -3.14 -10.30 17.85
N GLN A 8 -3.97 -11.34 17.99
CA GLN A 8 -4.67 -12.03 16.89
C GLN A 8 -5.64 -11.13 16.12
N LYS A 9 -6.01 -9.94 16.59
CA LYS A 9 -6.93 -9.04 15.87
C LYS A 9 -6.21 -8.00 15.03
N THR A 10 -5.05 -7.51 15.47
CA THR A 10 -4.25 -6.53 14.72
C THR A 10 -3.52 -7.15 13.54
N GLN A 11 -2.94 -8.36 13.69
CA GLN A 11 -2.20 -9.00 12.59
C GLN A 11 -3.07 -9.27 11.35
N PRO A 12 -4.28 -9.86 11.46
CA PRO A 12 -5.12 -10.08 10.29
C PRO A 12 -5.57 -8.79 9.62
N ARG A 13 -5.66 -7.66 10.34
CA ARG A 13 -6.01 -6.36 9.74
C ARG A 13 -4.87 -5.81 8.88
N ILE A 14 -3.63 -5.91 9.36
CA ILE A 14 -2.44 -5.54 8.58
C ILE A 14 -2.34 -6.43 7.34
N ILE A 15 -2.53 -7.75 7.51
CA ILE A 15 -2.53 -8.71 6.40
C ILE A 15 -3.65 -8.38 5.40
N LEU A 16 -4.86 -8.07 5.85
CA LEU A 16 -5.97 -7.67 4.98
C LEU A 16 -5.62 -6.42 4.16
N ALA A 17 -5.05 -5.39 4.78
CA ALA A 17 -4.65 -4.17 4.08
C ALA A 17 -3.53 -4.42 3.05
N MET A 18 -2.58 -5.29 3.39
CA MET A 18 -1.54 -5.75 2.47
C MET A 18 -2.15 -6.49 1.28
N SER A 19 -3.04 -7.46 1.52
CA SER A 19 -3.70 -8.22 0.46
C SER A 19 -4.55 -7.34 -0.46
N ILE A 20 -5.24 -6.33 0.09
CA ILE A 20 -5.97 -5.35 -0.73
C ILE A 20 -4.99 -4.58 -1.64
N SER A 21 -3.85 -4.16 -1.08
CA SER A 21 -2.80 -3.45 -1.84
C SER A 21 -2.23 -4.33 -2.96
N ASP A 22 -1.98 -5.61 -2.66
CA ASP A 22 -1.49 -6.59 -3.63
C ASP A 22 -2.48 -6.83 -4.77
N VAL A 23 -3.77 -6.95 -4.46
CA VAL A 23 -4.81 -7.11 -5.48
C VAL A 23 -4.85 -5.88 -6.39
N ILE A 24 -4.85 -4.68 -5.82
CA ILE A 24 -4.86 -3.43 -6.61
C ILE A 24 -3.63 -3.35 -7.51
N ALA A 25 -2.43 -3.55 -6.95
CA ALA A 25 -1.18 -3.51 -7.71
C ALA A 25 -1.15 -4.58 -8.81
N SER A 26 -1.57 -5.81 -8.49
CA SER A 26 -1.62 -6.92 -9.45
C SER A 26 -2.58 -6.62 -10.60
N LEU A 27 -3.75 -6.04 -10.32
CA LEU A 27 -4.68 -5.61 -11.36
C LEU A 27 -4.03 -4.58 -12.29
N MET A 28 -3.28 -3.62 -11.75
CA MET A 28 -2.60 -2.61 -12.59
C MET A 28 -1.49 -3.24 -13.45
N PHE A 29 -0.75 -4.23 -12.93
CA PHE A 29 0.23 -4.97 -13.73
C PHE A 29 -0.41 -5.83 -14.81
N VAL A 30 -1.54 -6.49 -14.52
CA VAL A 30 -2.29 -7.28 -15.50
C VAL A 30 -2.85 -6.40 -16.62
N LEU A 31 -3.26 -5.18 -16.30
CA LEU A 31 -3.70 -4.21 -17.31
C LEU A 31 -2.56 -3.78 -18.24
N GLY A 32 -1.31 -3.78 -17.79
CA GLY A 32 -0.14 -3.48 -18.63
C GLY A 32 -0.33 -2.17 -19.41
N ASP A 33 -0.22 -2.23 -20.74
CA ASP A 33 -0.31 -1.04 -21.59
C ASP A 33 -1.75 -0.72 -22.05
N ILE A 34 -2.76 -1.50 -21.63
CA ILE A 34 -4.16 -1.28 -22.03
C ILE A 34 -4.65 0.15 -21.73
N PRO A 35 -4.42 0.73 -20.54
CA PRO A 35 -4.91 2.07 -20.22
C PRO A 35 -4.03 3.20 -20.77
N PHE A 36 -2.95 2.91 -21.50
CA PHE A 36 -2.13 3.94 -22.15
C PHE A 36 -2.93 4.63 -23.26
N PRO A 37 -2.59 5.89 -23.60
CA PRO A 37 -3.24 6.57 -24.71
C PRO A 37 -3.02 5.82 -26.02
N MET A 38 -4.00 5.90 -26.93
CA MET A 38 -3.89 5.28 -28.26
C MET A 38 -2.65 5.73 -29.04
N SER A 39 -2.16 6.96 -28.80
CA SER A 39 -0.90 7.46 -29.38
C SER A 39 0.33 6.67 -28.93
N ALA A 40 0.28 6.03 -27.77
CA ALA A 40 1.36 5.23 -27.19
C ALA A 40 1.16 3.72 -27.38
N GLY A 41 0.22 3.29 -28.23
CA GLY A 41 -0.06 1.87 -28.49
C GLY A 41 -1.03 1.20 -27.51
N GLY A 42 -1.67 1.97 -26.62
CA GLY A 42 -2.71 1.49 -25.73
C GLY A 42 -4.13 1.58 -26.30
N LYS A 43 -5.13 1.24 -25.48
CA LYS A 43 -6.57 1.37 -25.81
C LYS A 43 -7.29 2.41 -24.94
N GLY A 44 -6.55 3.10 -24.08
CA GLY A 44 -7.07 4.09 -23.14
C GLY A 44 -6.80 5.53 -23.59
N ASN A 45 -6.73 6.40 -22.59
CA ASN A 45 -6.42 7.82 -22.72
C ASN A 45 -5.46 8.27 -21.60
N GLN A 46 -5.10 9.55 -21.58
CA GLN A 46 -4.16 10.04 -20.58
C GLN A 46 -4.66 9.86 -19.15
N ALA A 47 -5.94 10.09 -18.90
CA ALA A 47 -6.52 9.94 -17.57
C ALA A 47 -6.45 8.49 -17.07
N THR A 48 -6.68 7.50 -17.93
CA THR A 48 -6.55 6.09 -17.54
C THR A 48 -5.10 5.69 -17.26
N CYS A 49 -4.15 6.25 -18.00
CA CYS A 49 -2.72 6.06 -17.75
C CYS A 49 -2.30 6.67 -16.40
N ASP A 50 -2.73 7.89 -16.10
CA ASP A 50 -2.42 8.57 -14.83
C ASP A 50 -3.03 7.82 -13.63
N VAL A 51 -4.26 7.29 -13.78
CA VAL A 51 -4.90 6.47 -12.76
C VAL A 51 -4.14 5.15 -12.54
N GLN A 52 -3.71 4.48 -13.61
CA GLN A 52 -2.91 3.26 -13.48
C GLN A 52 -1.58 3.55 -12.78
N GLY A 53 -0.87 4.61 -13.18
CA GLY A 53 0.38 5.04 -12.57
C GLY A 53 0.21 5.45 -11.10
N PHE A 54 -0.91 6.06 -10.73
CA PHE A 54 -1.24 6.32 -9.34
C PHE A 54 -1.46 5.02 -8.55
N LEU A 55 -2.27 4.10 -9.08
CA LEU A 55 -2.62 2.86 -8.40
C LEU A 55 -1.45 1.86 -8.30
N ILE A 56 -0.45 1.95 -9.18
CA ILE A 56 0.77 1.12 -9.06
C ILE A 56 1.61 1.51 -7.84
N GLN A 57 1.39 2.69 -7.25
CA GLN A 57 2.04 3.09 -6.00
C GLN A 57 1.63 2.24 -4.80
N PHE A 58 0.62 1.35 -4.94
CA PHE A 58 0.32 0.35 -3.92
C PHE A 58 1.38 -0.78 -3.82
N VAL A 59 2.28 -0.93 -4.81
CA VAL A 59 3.41 -1.89 -4.75
C VAL A 59 4.32 -1.64 -3.53
N PRO A 60 4.89 -0.43 -3.32
CA PRO A 60 5.67 -0.17 -2.12
C PRO A 60 4.84 -0.27 -0.84
N ALA A 61 3.53 -0.03 -0.89
CA ALA A 61 2.65 -0.19 0.27
C ALA A 61 2.68 -1.61 0.84
N THR A 62 2.67 -2.64 -0.03
CA THR A 62 2.82 -4.05 0.38
C THR A 62 4.12 -4.27 1.15
N VAL A 63 5.24 -3.75 0.65
CA VAL A 63 6.55 -3.89 1.30
C VAL A 63 6.56 -3.21 2.66
N MET A 64 5.94 -2.03 2.77
CA MET A 64 5.82 -1.30 4.03
C MET A 64 4.91 -2.02 5.03
N TYR A 65 3.79 -2.61 4.58
CA TYR A 65 2.93 -3.43 5.45
C TYR A 65 3.66 -4.69 5.93
N ASN A 66 4.49 -5.31 5.08
CA ASN A 66 5.30 -6.46 5.47
C ASN A 66 6.34 -6.07 6.53
N THR A 67 6.95 -4.89 6.38
CA THR A 67 7.85 -4.30 7.38
C THR A 67 7.13 -4.02 8.69
N ALA A 68 5.91 -3.46 8.64
CA ALA A 68 5.09 -3.22 9.82
C ALA A 68 4.75 -4.53 10.56
N LEU A 69 4.46 -5.60 9.81
CA LEU A 69 4.22 -6.92 10.37
C LEU A 69 5.48 -7.50 11.03
N ALA A 70 6.65 -7.38 10.40
CA ALA A 70 7.92 -7.81 10.99
C ALA A 70 8.25 -7.04 12.29
N LEU A 71 8.03 -5.71 12.29
CA LEU A 71 8.17 -4.87 13.48
C LEU A 71 7.18 -5.32 14.57
N TYR A 72 5.95 -5.62 14.21
CA TYR A 72 4.95 -6.12 15.15
C TYR A 72 5.39 -7.42 15.84
N TYR A 73 5.93 -8.38 15.09
CA TYR A 73 6.51 -9.60 15.66
C TYR A 73 7.70 -9.31 16.59
N LEU A 74 8.63 -8.44 16.17
CA LEU A 74 9.79 -8.05 16.97
C LEU A 74 9.38 -7.38 18.29
N LEU A 75 8.45 -6.43 18.24
CA LEU A 75 7.94 -5.70 19.41
C LEU A 75 7.20 -6.62 20.38
N THR A 76 6.50 -7.63 19.85
CA THR A 76 5.83 -8.64 20.65
C THR A 76 6.84 -9.55 21.36
N VAL A 77 7.78 -10.13 20.62
CA VAL A 77 8.68 -11.19 21.13
C VAL A 77 9.80 -10.60 21.99
N LYS A 78 10.50 -9.58 21.49
CA LYS A 78 11.69 -9.03 22.16
C LYS A 78 11.33 -7.97 23.18
N TYR A 79 10.45 -7.03 22.82
CA TYR A 79 10.15 -5.86 23.65
C TYR A 79 8.91 -6.01 24.53
N ARG A 80 8.17 -7.12 24.40
CA ARG A 80 6.99 -7.46 25.21
C ARG A 80 5.99 -6.30 25.31
N TRP A 81 5.80 -5.57 24.21
CA TRP A 81 4.91 -4.40 24.14
C TRP A 81 3.49 -4.74 24.62
N LYS A 82 2.84 -3.76 25.26
CA LYS A 82 1.46 -3.91 25.77
C LYS A 82 0.45 -3.48 24.71
N GLN A 83 -0.75 -4.06 24.76
CA GLN A 83 -1.82 -3.88 23.76
C GLN A 83 -2.13 -2.42 23.39
N HIS A 84 -2.14 -1.51 24.37
CA HIS A 84 -2.45 -0.10 24.12
C HIS A 84 -1.43 0.59 23.18
N GLN A 85 -0.20 0.07 23.12
CA GLN A 85 0.86 0.57 22.23
C GLN A 85 0.63 0.07 20.80
N PHE A 86 0.12 -1.15 20.63
CA PHE A 86 -0.15 -1.73 19.32
C PHE A 86 -1.32 -1.07 18.60
N VAL A 87 -2.38 -0.66 19.30
CA VAL A 87 -3.51 0.05 18.66
C VAL A 87 -3.06 1.37 18.05
N LYS A 88 -2.20 2.11 18.77
CA LYS A 88 -1.62 3.35 18.24
C LYS A 88 -0.67 3.05 17.08
N ALA A 89 0.21 2.05 17.24
CA ALA A 89 1.16 1.67 16.19
C ALA A 89 0.48 1.19 14.91
N GLU A 90 -0.61 0.42 15.00
CA GLU A 90 -1.44 -0.01 13.86
C GLU A 90 -1.98 1.21 13.11
N LEU A 91 -2.64 2.14 13.82
CA LEU A 91 -3.18 3.37 13.23
C LEU A 91 -2.09 4.23 12.56
N TRP A 92 -0.96 4.44 13.25
CA TRP A 92 0.16 5.18 12.70
C TRP A 92 0.79 4.49 11.50
N SER A 93 0.87 3.16 11.50
CA SER A 93 1.40 2.39 10.36
C SER A 93 0.50 2.54 9.13
N HIS A 94 -0.82 2.35 9.28
CA HIS A 94 -1.76 2.54 8.19
C HIS A 94 -1.73 3.98 7.66
N ALA A 95 -1.76 4.97 8.57
CA ALA A 95 -1.71 6.38 8.19
C ALA A 95 -0.43 6.72 7.43
N PHE A 96 0.72 6.26 7.92
CA PHE A 96 2.02 6.51 7.28
C PHE A 96 2.10 5.86 5.89
N ILE A 97 1.63 4.61 5.75
CA ILE A 97 1.66 3.89 4.48
C ILE A 97 0.72 4.53 3.46
N LEU A 98 -0.52 4.84 3.85
CA LEU A 98 -1.47 5.49 2.96
C LEU A 98 -1.02 6.91 2.58
N LEU A 99 -0.45 7.66 3.52
CA LEU A 99 0.13 8.97 3.23
C LEU A 99 1.26 8.84 2.21
N PHE A 100 2.14 7.85 2.36
CA PHE A 100 3.22 7.61 1.40
C PHE A 100 2.67 7.35 0.00
N VAL A 101 1.70 6.44 -0.15
CA VAL A 101 1.06 6.12 -1.45
C VAL A 101 0.43 7.35 -2.08
N ILE A 102 -0.34 8.13 -1.30
CA ILE A 102 -1.03 9.32 -1.80
C ILE A 102 -0.02 10.38 -2.23
N VAL A 103 1.00 10.64 -1.41
CA VAL A 103 2.02 11.66 -1.70
C VAL A 103 2.85 11.27 -2.92
N THR A 104 3.34 10.04 -3.01
CA THR A 104 4.13 9.62 -4.17
C THR A 104 3.28 9.61 -5.43
N GLY A 105 2.08 9.04 -5.37
CA GLY A 105 1.15 9.02 -6.51
C GLY A 105 0.79 10.42 -6.99
N ALA A 106 0.37 11.30 -6.08
CA ALA A 106 0.03 12.68 -6.42
C ALA A 106 1.23 13.45 -6.98
N THR A 107 2.42 13.26 -6.40
CA THR A 107 3.65 13.91 -6.89
C THR A 107 4.01 13.42 -8.29
N CYS A 108 3.96 12.11 -8.54
CA CYS A 108 4.24 11.55 -9.86
C CYS A 108 3.24 12.01 -10.92
N THR A 109 1.95 12.08 -10.59
CA THR A 109 0.91 12.63 -11.48
C THR A 109 1.12 14.14 -11.72
N ALA A 110 1.39 14.92 -10.67
CA ALA A 110 1.58 16.38 -10.79
C ALA A 110 2.85 16.74 -11.57
N LEU A 111 3.91 15.95 -11.47
CA LEU A 111 5.14 16.10 -12.25
C LEU A 111 5.02 15.55 -13.68
N GLY A 112 3.87 14.96 -14.05
CA GLY A 112 3.68 14.33 -15.36
C GLY A 112 4.59 13.14 -15.60
N LEU A 113 5.08 12.46 -14.55
CA LEU A 113 6.02 11.34 -14.70
C LEU A 113 5.39 10.12 -15.39
N PHE A 114 4.06 9.99 -15.34
CA PHE A 114 3.30 8.97 -16.07
C PHE A 114 2.93 9.43 -17.49
N ASN A 115 3.21 10.69 -17.83
CA ASN A 115 2.97 11.31 -19.12
C ASN A 115 4.24 12.00 -19.64
N PRO A 116 5.31 11.27 -19.98
CA PRO A 116 6.42 11.88 -20.67
C PRO A 116 5.90 12.37 -22.03
N ALA A 117 5.85 13.70 -22.19
CA ALA A 117 5.50 14.37 -23.44
C ALA A 117 6.45 13.99 -24.59
#